data_AF-A0A7S2M5X7-F1
#
_entry.id   AF-A0A7S2M5X7-F1
#
_cell.length_a   1.000
_cell.length_b   1.000
_cell.length_c   1.000
_cell.angle_alpha   90.00
_cell.angle_beta   90.00
_cell.angle_gamma   90.00
#
_symmetry.space_group_name_H-M   'P 1'
#
loop_
_entity.id
_entity.type
_entity.pdbx_description
1 polymer ?
#
loop_
_entity_poly.entity_id
_entity_poly.type
_entity_poly.pdbx_seq_one_letter_code
_entity_poly.pdbx_strand_id
1 'polypeptide(L)'
;KYRGLPYAENLVPVPFLARAGAEDRVIDPEATRGMEAALKKVGHPSARVDILRGKGHWWWDTKETLDGGVMDDEDMRAFFAQALRDGADASGGAPPARAPVRRLV
;
A
#
# COMPACT_ATOMS: atom_id res chain seq x y z
N LYS A 1 3.85 -21.47 3.66
CA LYS A 1 4.60 -21.03 2.45
C LYS A 1 3.66 -20.27 1.53
N TYR A 2 3.99 -19.03 1.17
CA TYR A 2 3.20 -18.18 0.28
C TYR A 2 3.03 -18.79 -1.13
N ARG A 3 1.83 -18.70 -1.72
CA ARG A 3 1.46 -19.35 -2.99
C ARG A 3 0.89 -18.37 -4.04
N GLY A 4 1.20 -17.07 -3.93
CA GLY A 4 0.61 -16.05 -4.81
C GLY A 4 1.19 -15.95 -6.23
N LEU A 5 2.29 -16.65 -6.55
CA LEU A 5 2.96 -16.53 -7.85
C LEU A 5 2.03 -16.72 -9.07
N PRO A 6 1.11 -17.72 -9.11
CA PRO A 6 0.20 -17.89 -10.26
C PRO A 6 -0.73 -16.70 -10.53
N TYR A 7 -0.88 -15.78 -9.58
CA TYR A 7 -1.76 -14.62 -9.69
C TYR A 7 -0.99 -13.30 -9.78
N ALA A 8 0.34 -13.32 -9.67
CA ALA A 8 1.16 -12.13 -9.58
C ALA A 8 1.11 -11.28 -10.85
N GLU A 9 0.97 -11.90 -12.03
CA GLU A 9 0.87 -11.21 -13.32
C GLU A 9 -0.33 -10.26 -13.38
N ASN A 10 -1.44 -10.60 -12.71
CA ASN A 10 -2.63 -9.75 -12.67
C ASN A 10 -2.42 -8.41 -11.97
N LEU A 11 -1.37 -8.31 -11.13
CA LEU A 11 -1.04 -7.10 -10.39
C LEU A 11 -0.02 -6.22 -11.10
N VAL A 12 0.68 -6.71 -12.14
CA VAL A 12 1.67 -5.94 -12.91
C VAL A 12 1.19 -4.55 -13.37
N PRO A 13 -0.07 -4.37 -13.84
CA PRO A 13 -0.52 -3.05 -14.30
C PRO A 13 -0.95 -2.11 -13.16
N VAL A 14 -0.96 -2.56 -11.90
CA VAL A 14 -1.47 -1.81 -10.75
C VAL A 14 -0.31 -1.42 -9.83
N PRO A 15 -0.11 -0.13 -9.49
CA PRO A 15 0.87 0.27 -8.49
C PRO A 15 0.68 -0.51 -7.18
N PHE A 16 1.78 -1.03 -6.62
CA PHE A 16 1.70 -1.97 -5.50
C PHE A 16 2.55 -1.51 -4.31
N LEU A 17 1.89 -1.26 -3.19
CA LEU A 17 2.49 -1.10 -1.88
C LEU A 17 1.74 -1.97 -0.88
N ALA A 18 2.45 -2.81 -0.15
CA ALA A 18 1.90 -3.51 1.01
C ALA A 18 2.74 -3.24 2.25
N ARG A 19 2.09 -3.29 3.40
CA ARG A 19 2.70 -3.00 4.69
C ARG A 19 2.24 -4.01 5.73
N ALA A 20 3.13 -4.38 6.64
CA ALA A 20 2.82 -5.28 7.74
C ALA A 20 3.63 -4.93 8.97
N GLY A 21 3.07 -5.17 10.16
CA GLY A 21 3.78 -4.99 11.41
C GLY A 21 4.81 -6.10 11.65
N ALA A 22 6.03 -5.75 12.04
CA ALA A 22 7.10 -6.72 12.28
C ALA A 22 6.82 -7.65 13.48
N GLU A 23 6.00 -7.19 14.41
CA GLU A 23 5.59 -7.91 15.62
C GLU A 23 4.16 -8.46 15.50
N ASP A 24 3.62 -8.55 14.27
CA ASP A 24 2.34 -9.18 14.00
C ASP A 24 2.38 -10.68 14.37
N ARG A 25 1.46 -11.09 15.24
CA ARG A 25 1.32 -12.48 15.73
C ARG A 25 0.12 -13.21 15.12
N VAL A 26 -0.67 -12.53 14.29
CA VAL A 26 -1.85 -13.07 13.62
C VAL A 26 -1.48 -13.45 12.18
N ILE A 27 -0.80 -12.55 11.46
CA ILE A 27 -0.31 -12.81 10.11
C ILE A 27 1.21 -12.63 10.09
N ASP A 28 1.92 -13.71 9.74
CA ASP A 28 3.37 -13.69 9.62
C ASP A 28 3.82 -12.65 8.55
N PRO A 29 4.65 -11.66 8.90
CA PRO A 29 5.16 -10.64 7.97
C PRO A 29 5.90 -11.23 6.77
N GLU A 30 6.46 -12.45 6.89
CA GLU A 30 7.09 -13.16 5.78
C GLU A 30 6.11 -13.52 4.67
N ALA A 31 4.81 -13.63 4.96
CA ALA A 31 3.79 -13.79 3.92
C ALA A 31 3.76 -12.55 3.00
N THR A 32 3.85 -11.36 3.58
CA THR A 32 3.89 -10.08 2.83
C THR A 32 5.19 -9.95 2.03
N ARG A 33 6.33 -10.34 2.60
CA ARG A 33 7.60 -10.43 1.84
C ARG A 33 7.52 -11.43 0.69
N GLY A 34 6.83 -12.55 0.90
CA GLY A 34 6.59 -13.56 -0.14
C GLY A 34 5.82 -13.00 -1.34
N MET A 35 4.90 -12.07 -1.11
CA MET A 35 4.17 -11.35 -2.15
C MET A 35 5.10 -10.44 -2.96
N GLU A 36 5.95 -9.65 -2.29
CA GLU A 36 6.96 -8.82 -2.96
C GLU A 36 7.86 -9.66 -3.86
N ALA A 37 8.35 -10.80 -3.34
CA ALA A 37 9.20 -11.71 -4.09
C ALA A 37 8.48 -12.31 -5.30
N ALA A 38 7.18 -12.62 -5.20
CA ALA A 38 6.40 -13.10 -6.33
C ALA A 38 6.20 -12.02 -7.40
N LEU A 39 5.90 -10.79 -7.00
CA LEU A 39 5.72 -9.66 -7.92
C LEU A 39 7.03 -9.28 -8.63
N LYS A 40 8.16 -9.26 -7.90
CA LYS A 40 9.48 -9.04 -8.50
C LYS A 40 9.84 -10.11 -9.53
N LYS A 41 9.46 -11.37 -9.31
CA LYS A 41 9.71 -12.46 -10.27
C LYS A 41 8.98 -12.29 -11.60
N VAL A 42 7.79 -11.70 -11.59
CA VAL A 42 7.01 -11.42 -12.80
C VAL A 42 7.31 -10.03 -13.39
N GLY A 43 8.35 -9.34 -12.88
CA GLY A 43 8.79 -8.05 -13.42
C GLY A 43 7.90 -6.87 -13.04
N HIS A 44 7.18 -6.93 -11.92
CA HIS A 44 6.35 -5.81 -11.49
C HIS A 44 7.19 -4.53 -11.25
N PRO A 45 6.84 -3.38 -11.87
CA PRO A 45 7.73 -2.21 -11.93
C PRO A 45 7.88 -1.45 -10.61
N SER A 46 6.85 -1.44 -9.77
CA SER A 46 6.78 -0.61 -8.56
C SER A 46 6.48 -1.37 -7.27
N ALA A 47 6.67 -2.70 -7.25
CA ALA A 47 6.30 -3.51 -6.09
C ALA A 47 7.17 -3.17 -4.88
N ARG A 48 6.56 -2.62 -3.83
CA ARG A 48 7.21 -2.27 -2.56
C ARG A 48 6.50 -2.92 -1.38
N VAL A 49 7.28 -3.43 -0.43
CA VAL A 49 6.78 -3.89 0.87
C VAL A 49 7.54 -3.25 2.01
N ASP A 50 6.83 -2.62 2.95
CA ASP A 50 7.42 -2.10 4.18
C ASP A 50 7.01 -2.96 5.39
N ILE A 51 8.01 -3.49 6.10
CA ILE A 51 7.79 -4.20 7.37
C ILE A 51 8.12 -3.24 8.52
N LEU A 52 7.09 -2.87 9.27
CA LEU A 52 7.16 -1.76 10.23
C LEU A 52 7.50 -2.27 11.63
N ARG A 53 8.61 -1.79 12.20
CA ARG A 53 9.04 -2.16 13.55
C ARG A 53 8.14 -1.53 14.61
N GLY A 54 7.95 -2.23 15.72
CA GLY A 54 7.10 -1.81 16.84
C GLY A 54 5.60 -1.86 16.54
N LYS A 55 5.18 -2.59 15.49
CA LYS A 55 3.80 -2.67 15.01
C LYS A 55 3.33 -4.12 15.00
N GLY A 56 2.18 -4.37 15.62
CA GLY A 56 1.50 -5.68 15.65
C GLY A 56 0.48 -5.85 14.52
N HIS A 57 -0.53 -6.70 14.70
CA HIS A 57 -1.60 -6.91 13.69
C HIS A 57 -2.56 -5.72 13.56
N TRP A 58 -2.72 -4.96 14.64
CA TRP A 58 -3.63 -3.82 14.76
C TRP A 58 -2.82 -2.54 14.87
N TRP A 59 -2.15 -2.18 13.79
CA TRP A 59 -1.04 -1.21 13.76
C TRP A 59 -1.44 0.15 13.18
N TRP A 60 -2.68 0.57 13.46
CA TRP A 60 -3.23 1.85 13.04
C TRP A 60 -2.41 3.04 13.54
N ASP A 61 -1.78 2.87 14.70
CA ASP A 61 -1.23 3.93 15.52
C ASP A 61 0.15 4.35 15.03
N THR A 62 0.42 5.64 14.86
CA THR A 62 1.77 6.20 14.70
C THR A 62 2.37 6.64 16.03
N LYS A 63 1.65 7.50 16.75
CA LYS A 63 2.07 8.20 17.97
C LYS A 63 1.15 7.87 19.13
N GLU A 64 -0.16 7.89 18.89
CA GLU A 64 -1.19 7.65 19.90
C GLU A 64 -2.11 6.50 19.49
N THR A 65 -2.74 5.87 20.50
CA THR A 65 -3.65 4.76 20.28
C THR A 65 -4.87 5.20 19.45
N LEU A 66 -5.13 4.48 18.36
CA LEU A 66 -6.16 4.71 17.34
C LEU A 66 -6.01 6.02 16.54
N ASP A 67 -4.80 6.56 16.40
CA ASP A 67 -4.59 7.80 15.64
C ASP A 67 -4.66 7.61 14.10
N GLY A 68 -4.73 6.35 13.63
CA GLY A 68 -4.79 6.00 12.20
C GLY A 68 -3.54 6.38 11.41
N GLY A 69 -2.51 6.87 12.08
CA GLY A 69 -1.41 7.59 11.44
C GLY A 69 -0.60 6.74 10.48
N VAL A 70 -0.55 5.42 10.61
CA VAL A 70 0.23 4.60 9.66
C VAL A 70 -0.49 4.46 8.32
N MET A 71 -1.81 4.62 8.31
CA MET A 71 -2.61 4.66 7.09
C MET A 71 -2.54 6.04 6.42
N ASP A 72 -2.26 7.09 7.19
CA ASP A 72 -2.30 8.50 6.78
C ASP A 72 -0.93 9.20 6.79
N ASP A 73 0.17 8.43 6.84
CA ASP A 73 1.53 8.96 6.87
C ASP A 73 2.02 9.51 5.51
N GLU A 74 3.21 10.10 5.53
CA GLU A 74 3.83 10.72 4.35
C GLU A 74 4.09 9.71 3.23
N ASP A 75 4.47 8.47 3.56
CA ASP A 75 4.74 7.42 2.58
C ASP A 75 3.45 6.97 1.88
N MET A 76 2.38 6.72 2.63
CA MET A 76 1.07 6.36 2.07
C MET A 76 0.52 7.49 1.20
N ARG A 77 0.62 8.74 1.68
CA ARG A 77 0.22 9.93 0.90
C ARG A 77 1.02 10.04 -0.40
N ALA A 78 2.34 9.87 -0.35
CA ALA A 78 3.20 9.93 -1.51
C ALA A 78 2.86 8.82 -2.52
N PHE A 79 2.66 7.59 -2.03
CA PHE A 79 2.26 6.45 -2.86
C PHE A 79 0.93 6.71 -3.57
N PHE A 80 -0.13 7.09 -2.85
CA PHE A 80 -1.43 7.36 -3.46
C PHE A 80 -1.38 8.54 -4.43
N ALA A 81 -0.67 9.62 -4.08
CA ALA A 81 -0.51 10.76 -4.97
C ALA A 81 0.20 10.37 -6.27
N GLN A 82 1.20 9.49 -6.22
CA GLN A 82 1.86 8.98 -7.42
C GLN A 82 0.93 8.06 -8.22
N ALA A 83 0.29 7.08 -7.57
CA ALA A 83 -0.59 6.14 -8.24
C ALA A 83 -1.78 6.83 -8.94
N LEU A 84 -2.34 7.88 -8.34
CA LEU A 84 -3.41 8.68 -8.95
C LEU A 84 -2.92 9.51 -10.14
N ARG A 85 -1.69 10.04 -10.09
CA ARG A 85 -1.08 10.72 -11.24
C ARG A 85 -0.88 9.75 -12.40
N ASP A 86 -0.25 8.60 -12.12
CA ASP A 86 0.02 7.57 -13.12
C ASP A 86 -1.28 7.06 -13.77
N GLY A 87 -2.35 6.90 -12.97
CA GLY A 87 -3.67 6.51 -13.48
C GLY A 87 -4.36 7.60 -14.31
N ALA A 88 -4.20 8.88 -13.95
CA ALA A 88 -4.72 10.00 -14.74
C ALA A 88 -4.00 10.10 -16.10
N ASP A 89 -2.67 9.96 -16.09
CA ASP A 89 -1.84 9.99 -17.30
C ASP A 89 -2.17 8.80 -18.23
N ALA A 90 -2.40 7.60 -17.67
CA ALA A 90 -2.76 6.41 -18.44
C ALA A 90 -4.19 6.45 -19.03
N SER A 91 -5.11 7.22 -18.43
CA SER A 91 -6.51 7.33 -18.89
C SER A 91 -6.75 8.51 -19.85
N GLY A 92 -5.74 9.36 -20.10
CA GLY A 92 -5.84 10.51 -21.01
C GLY A 92 -6.85 11.58 -20.56
N GLY A 93 -7.37 11.48 -19.33
CA GLY A 93 -8.40 12.35 -18.79
C GLY A 93 -7.84 13.26 -17.70
N ALA A 94 -8.17 14.54 -17.76
CA ALA A 94 -7.88 15.47 -16.67
C ALA A 94 -8.46 14.92 -15.34
N PRO A 95 -7.74 15.03 -14.21
CA PRO A 95 -8.23 14.55 -12.93
C PRO A 95 -9.58 15.22 -12.62
N PRO A 96 -10.55 14.48 -12.04
CA PRO A 96 -11.85 15.03 -11.71
C PRO A 96 -11.67 16.24 -10.79
N ALA A 97 -12.39 17.33 -11.09
CA ALA A 97 -12.35 18.55 -10.29
C ALA A 97 -12.61 18.21 -8.82
N ARG A 98 -11.77 18.72 -7.92
CA ARG A 98 -11.95 18.52 -6.47
C ARG A 98 -13.35 18.98 -6.08
N ALA A 99 -14.15 18.05 -5.56
CA ALA A 99 -15.44 18.41 -4.97
C ALA A 99 -15.22 19.43 -3.84
N PRO A 100 -16.07 20.47 -3.73
CA PRO A 100 -15.95 21.44 -2.65
C PRO A 100 -16.08 20.71 -1.31
N VAL A 101 -15.07 20.86 -0.46
CA VAL A 101 -15.11 20.34 0.91
C VAL A 101 -16.20 21.11 1.66
N ARG A 102 -17.35 20.48 1.87
CA ARG A 102 -18.35 21.01 2.80
C ARG A 102 -17.74 20.90 4.20
N ARG A 103 -17.40 22.04 4.81
CA ARG A 103 -17.18 22.09 6.26
C ARG A 103 -18.47 21.61 6.91
N LEU A 104 -18.39 20.48 7.61
CA LEU A 104 -19.39 20.12 8.61
C LEU A 104 -19.28 21.17 9.71
N VAL A 105 -20.38 21.91 9.89
CA VAL A 105 -20.57 22.89 10.97
C VAL A 105 -21.09 22.15 12.19
#